data_AF-A0A1J7J215-F1
#
_entry.id   AF-A0A1J7J215-F1
#
_cell.length_a   1.000
_cell.length_b   1.000
_cell.length_c   1.000
_cell.angle_alpha   90.00
_cell.angle_beta   90.00
_cell.angle_gamma   90.00
#
_symmetry.space_group_name_H-M   'P 1'
#
loop_
_entity.id
_entity.type
_entity.pdbx_description
1 polymer ?
#
loop_
_entity_poly.entity_id
_entity_poly.type
_entity_poly.pdbx_seq_one_letter_code
_entity_poly.pdbx_strand_id
1 'polypeptide(L)'
;CGHITMTRIYHVGFRCERCNRHGPFGWLYRCTEHRELILDDMNRRGFEVAFDKIGADFAEQMSLGKWGPDKRHDKYSVLREMTQEQMQSYTPDQIATLLAQRENVPPFRSFSGYSGRNLFDTMPDEDPTETPWVPVMQYECQYKACHHCYRRAAEKSWLSLDGIVNGDIPPTAAGAYSFHYMQQRPICDASVVSNLGYRAVPLV
;
A
#
# COMPACT_ATOMS: atom_id res chain seq x y z
N CYS A 1 -1.29 4.06 15.99
CA CYS A 1 -1.67 3.36 14.75
C CYS A 1 -1.44 1.86 14.97
N GLY A 2 -2.50 1.04 14.82
CA GLY A 2 -2.42 -0.42 14.93
C GLY A 2 -2.20 -1.14 13.60
N HIS A 3 -2.32 -0.44 12.47
CA HIS A 3 -2.20 -1.02 11.13
C HIS A 3 -0.85 -1.68 10.87
N ILE A 4 -0.84 -2.64 9.96
CA ILE A 4 0.30 -3.53 9.71
C ILE A 4 1.19 -3.03 8.58
N THR A 5 0.65 -2.20 7.68
CA THR A 5 1.38 -1.72 6.51
C THR A 5 1.88 -0.29 6.72
N MET A 6 3.20 -0.13 6.63
CA MET A 6 3.87 1.17 6.70
C MET A 6 4.90 1.30 5.60
N THR A 7 5.13 2.52 5.12
CA THR A 7 6.20 2.82 4.17
C THR A 7 7.10 3.92 4.72
N ARG A 8 8.38 3.86 4.37
CA ARG A 8 9.32 4.93 4.69
C ARG A 8 9.10 6.09 3.74
N ILE A 9 8.80 7.26 4.28
CA ILE A 9 8.67 8.50 3.52
C ILE A 9 9.83 9.43 3.83
N TYR A 10 10.24 10.19 2.83
CA TYR A 10 11.27 11.20 2.96
C TYR A 10 10.67 12.59 2.80
N HIS A 11 10.95 13.47 3.76
CA HIS A 11 10.78 14.90 3.61
C HIS A 11 11.52 15.64 4.74
N VAL A 12 12.27 16.68 4.41
CA VAL A 12 13.09 17.45 5.37
C VAL A 12 12.26 18.17 6.44
N GLY A 13 11.00 18.48 6.14
CA GLY A 13 10.09 19.17 7.07
C GLY A 13 9.28 18.25 7.98
N PHE A 14 9.31 16.91 7.78
CA PHE A 14 8.44 16.04 8.58
C PHE A 14 8.98 15.75 9.97
N ARG A 15 8.06 15.79 10.93
CA ARG A 15 8.32 15.51 12.34
C ARG A 15 7.57 14.26 12.76
N CYS A 16 8.20 13.49 13.64
CA CYS A 16 7.56 12.35 14.27
C CYS A 16 6.42 12.83 15.19
N GLU A 17 5.24 12.24 15.06
CA GLU A 17 4.06 12.60 15.88
C GLU A 17 4.21 12.25 17.36
N ARG A 18 5.18 11.39 17.71
CA ARG A 18 5.43 10.97 19.09
C ARG A 18 6.45 11.83 19.84
N CYS A 19 7.52 12.25 19.18
CA CYS A 19 8.61 13.01 19.83
C CYS A 19 8.82 14.41 19.25
N ASN A 20 8.08 14.77 18.20
CA ASN A 20 8.19 16.03 17.47
C ASN A 20 9.60 16.35 16.90
N ARG A 21 10.48 15.35 16.85
CA ARG A 21 11.82 15.44 16.25
C ARG A 21 11.77 15.03 14.78
N HIS A 22 12.73 15.55 14.02
CA HIS A 22 12.99 15.12 12.65
C HIS A 22 13.46 13.66 12.62
N GLY A 23 13.11 12.97 11.54
CA GLY A 23 13.61 11.64 11.26
C GLY A 23 15.12 11.64 10.99
N PRO A 24 15.84 10.54 11.28
CA PRO A 24 17.22 10.38 10.83
C PRO A 24 17.31 10.59 9.32
N PHE A 25 18.14 11.55 8.88
CA PHE A 25 18.27 11.93 7.47
C PHE A 25 16.95 12.27 6.77
N GLY A 26 15.95 12.80 7.48
CA GLY A 26 14.64 13.16 6.92
C GLY A 26 13.67 12.00 6.71
N TRP A 27 14.01 10.78 7.16
CA TRP A 27 13.17 9.59 7.00
C TRP A 27 12.24 9.36 8.18
N LEU A 28 10.96 9.15 7.89
CA LEU A 28 9.96 8.68 8.85
C LEU A 28 9.21 7.47 8.29
N TYR A 29 8.65 6.66 9.18
CA TYR A 29 7.64 5.67 8.82
C TYR A 29 6.28 6.34 8.80
N ARG A 30 5.51 6.11 7.74
CA ARG A 30 4.11 6.51 7.64
C ARG A 30 3.24 5.29 7.43
N CYS A 31 2.09 5.26 8.09
CA CYS A 31 1.06 4.27 7.81
C CYS A 31 0.56 4.39 6.37
N THR A 32 0.57 3.30 5.61
CA THR A 32 0.07 3.29 4.23
C THR A 32 -1.05 2.29 3.98
N GLU A 33 -1.54 1.60 5.01
CA GLU A 33 -2.67 0.65 4.92
C GLU A 33 -3.84 1.14 4.05
N HIS A 34 -4.38 2.31 4.38
CA HIS A 34 -5.47 2.93 3.60
C HIS A 34 -5.00 3.46 2.25
N ARG A 35 -3.73 3.89 2.18
CA ARG A 35 -3.17 4.53 1.00
C ARG A 35 -2.97 3.56 -0.16
N GLU A 36 -2.65 2.29 0.10
CA GLU A 36 -2.58 1.27 -0.97
C GLU A 36 -3.92 1.19 -1.72
N LEU A 37 -5.02 1.02 -0.97
CA LEU A 37 -6.38 0.91 -1.52
C LEU A 37 -6.80 2.17 -2.29
N ILE A 38 -6.50 3.35 -1.73
CA ILE A 38 -6.83 4.63 -2.35
C ILE A 38 -6.09 4.81 -3.67
N LEU A 39 -4.79 4.51 -3.72
CA LEU A 39 -4.00 4.65 -4.95
C LEU A 39 -4.48 3.66 -6.02
N ASP A 40 -4.79 2.43 -5.63
CA ASP A 40 -5.30 1.44 -6.57
C ASP A 40 -6.65 1.87 -7.19
N ASP A 41 -7.59 2.31 -6.37
CA ASP A 41 -8.90 2.83 -6.83
C ASP A 41 -8.76 4.08 -7.72
N MET A 42 -7.88 5.01 -7.36
CA MET A 42 -7.59 6.18 -8.19
C MET A 42 -7.09 5.78 -9.58
N ASN A 43 -6.17 4.83 -9.67
CA ASN A 43 -5.65 4.36 -10.95
C ASN A 43 -6.71 3.62 -11.78
N ARG A 44 -7.55 2.78 -11.15
CA ARG A 44 -8.66 2.11 -11.85
C ARG A 44 -9.63 3.11 -12.48
N ARG A 45 -9.85 4.25 -11.83
CA ARG A 45 -10.68 5.36 -12.32
C ARG A 45 -9.96 6.28 -13.32
N GLY A 46 -8.69 5.99 -13.65
CA GLY A 46 -7.91 6.75 -14.62
C GLY A 46 -7.26 8.03 -14.07
N PHE A 47 -7.18 8.20 -12.75
CA PHE A 47 -6.43 9.30 -12.16
C PHE A 47 -4.93 9.01 -12.13
N GLU A 48 -4.13 10.05 -12.33
CA GLU A 48 -2.68 9.95 -12.25
C GLU A 48 -2.22 9.76 -10.79
N VAL A 49 -1.58 8.61 -10.53
CA VAL A 49 -1.08 8.23 -9.19
C VAL A 49 0.44 8.39 -9.03
N ALA A 50 1.16 8.48 -10.15
CA ALA A 50 2.60 8.66 -10.20
C ALA A 50 2.96 10.11 -10.51
N PHE A 51 4.14 10.56 -10.08
CA PHE A 51 4.67 11.89 -10.42
C PHE A 51 5.73 11.86 -11.53
N ASP A 52 6.10 10.67 -12.02
CA ASP A 52 7.11 10.49 -13.04
C ASP A 52 6.81 9.32 -13.97
N LYS A 53 7.54 9.27 -15.10
CA LYS A 53 7.35 8.24 -16.14
C LYS A 53 7.56 6.83 -15.61
N ILE A 54 8.60 6.63 -14.80
CA ILE A 54 8.90 5.33 -14.18
C ILE A 54 7.71 4.88 -13.33
N GLY A 55 7.12 5.80 -12.55
CA GLY A 55 5.96 5.47 -11.73
C GLY A 55 4.72 5.18 -12.57
N ALA A 56 4.53 5.87 -13.69
CA ALA A 56 3.43 5.59 -14.62
C ALA A 56 3.54 4.18 -15.21
N ASP A 57 4.73 3.78 -15.65
CA ASP A 57 4.99 2.43 -16.19
C ASP A 57 4.70 1.32 -15.16
N PHE A 58 5.00 1.57 -13.88
CA PHE A 58 4.70 0.64 -12.80
C PHE A 58 3.25 0.72 -12.29
N ALA A 59 2.58 1.86 -12.46
CA ALA A 59 1.17 2.02 -12.05
C ALA A 59 0.23 1.12 -12.87
N GLU A 60 0.58 0.82 -14.12
CA GLU A 60 -0.16 -0.16 -14.93
C GLU A 60 -0.02 -1.60 -14.42
N GLN A 61 1.06 -1.88 -13.69
CA GLN A 61 1.40 -3.23 -13.19
C GLN A 61 1.14 -3.40 -11.69
N MET A 62 0.64 -2.36 -11.02
CA MET A 62 0.45 -2.42 -9.59
C MET A 62 -0.73 -3.31 -9.22
N SER A 63 -0.65 -3.91 -8.04
CA SER A 63 -1.71 -4.74 -7.50
C SER A 63 -1.73 -4.67 -5.97
N LEU A 64 -2.88 -4.97 -5.38
CA LEU A 64 -3.01 -5.17 -3.94
C LEU A 64 -2.51 -6.57 -3.50
N GLY A 65 -1.79 -7.27 -4.38
CA GLY A 65 -1.24 -8.60 -4.21
C GLY A 65 -2.19 -9.72 -4.59
N LYS A 66 -1.63 -10.91 -4.84
CA LYS A 66 -2.37 -12.15 -5.16
C LYS A 66 -3.51 -12.50 -4.19
N TRP A 67 -3.36 -12.13 -2.92
CA TRP A 67 -4.30 -12.47 -1.84
C TRP A 67 -4.99 -11.25 -1.24
N GLY A 68 -4.98 -10.13 -1.96
CA GLY A 68 -5.54 -8.87 -1.50
C GLY A 68 -7.07 -8.92 -1.28
N PRO A 69 -7.62 -7.97 -0.50
CA PRO A 69 -9.07 -7.86 -0.29
C PRO A 69 -9.88 -7.72 -1.59
N ASP A 70 -9.29 -7.10 -2.62
CA ASP A 70 -9.84 -6.94 -3.96
C ASP A 70 -10.05 -8.29 -4.68
N LYS A 71 -9.06 -9.18 -4.62
CA LYS A 71 -9.16 -10.52 -5.23
C LYS A 71 -10.13 -11.43 -4.48
N ARG A 72 -10.30 -11.20 -3.17
CA ARG A 72 -11.23 -11.95 -2.31
C ARG A 72 -12.67 -11.47 -2.38
N HIS A 73 -12.96 -10.41 -3.15
CA HIS A 73 -14.32 -9.95 -3.41
C HIS A 73 -15.14 -10.99 -4.18
N ASP A 74 -14.51 -11.74 -5.09
CA ASP A 74 -15.16 -12.87 -5.78
C ASP A 74 -15.38 -14.02 -4.79
N LYS A 75 -16.64 -14.39 -4.52
CA LYS A 75 -17.03 -15.55 -3.69
C LYS A 75 -16.26 -16.83 -4.04
N TYR A 76 -16.01 -17.07 -5.32
CA TYR A 76 -15.40 -18.31 -5.80
C TYR A 76 -13.88 -18.23 -5.89
N SER A 77 -13.26 -17.10 -5.53
CA SER A 77 -11.81 -16.92 -5.53
C SER A 77 -11.08 -17.99 -4.69
N VAL A 78 -11.70 -18.51 -3.62
CA VAL A 78 -11.18 -19.64 -2.81
C VAL A 78 -10.73 -20.82 -3.68
N LEU A 79 -11.54 -21.17 -4.68
CA LEU A 79 -11.29 -22.35 -5.50
C LEU A 79 -10.12 -22.13 -6.47
N ARG A 80 -9.84 -20.88 -6.86
CA ARG A 80 -8.69 -20.49 -7.68
C ARG A 80 -7.42 -20.30 -6.86
N GLU A 81 -7.59 -20.01 -5.58
CA GLU A 81 -6.55 -19.76 -4.60
C GLU A 81 -5.88 -21.05 -4.10
N MET A 82 -6.63 -22.14 -4.02
CA MET A 82 -6.17 -23.43 -3.52
C MET A 82 -5.45 -24.24 -4.58
N THR A 83 -4.36 -24.91 -4.20
CA THR A 83 -3.74 -25.92 -5.07
C THR A 83 -4.64 -27.16 -5.15
N GLN A 84 -4.39 -28.03 -6.13
CA GLN A 84 -5.17 -29.25 -6.31
C GLN A 84 -5.04 -30.19 -5.10
N GLU A 85 -3.85 -30.26 -4.50
CA GLU A 85 -3.58 -31.05 -3.29
C GLU A 85 -4.33 -30.47 -2.09
N GLN A 86 -4.37 -29.15 -1.97
CA GLN A 86 -5.15 -28.48 -0.93
C GLN A 86 -6.63 -28.77 -1.11
N MET A 87 -7.20 -28.63 -2.33
CA MET A 87 -8.61 -28.93 -2.58
C MET A 87 -9.00 -30.36 -2.21
N GLN A 88 -8.12 -31.34 -2.44
CA GLN A 88 -8.36 -32.74 -2.08
C GLN A 88 -8.32 -33.00 -0.57
N SER A 89 -7.67 -32.14 0.21
CA SER A 89 -7.57 -32.29 1.66
C SER A 89 -8.81 -31.81 2.41
N TYR A 90 -9.66 -30.99 1.79
CA TYR A 90 -10.88 -30.47 2.41
C TYR A 90 -12.09 -31.34 2.09
N THR A 91 -12.98 -31.50 3.07
CA THR A 91 -14.29 -32.09 2.83
C THR A 91 -15.22 -31.09 2.12
N PRO A 92 -16.25 -31.56 1.39
CA PRO A 92 -17.23 -30.68 0.76
C PRO A 92 -17.90 -29.70 1.74
N ASP A 93 -18.18 -30.13 2.97
CA ASP A 93 -18.77 -29.28 4.02
C ASP A 93 -17.82 -28.18 4.49
N GLN A 94 -16.52 -28.46 4.53
CA GLN A 94 -15.52 -27.44 4.86
C GLN A 94 -15.39 -26.42 3.73
N ILE A 95 -15.42 -26.85 2.47
CA ILE A 95 -15.42 -25.94 1.31
C ILE A 95 -16.69 -25.07 1.32
N ALA A 96 -17.85 -25.65 1.59
CA ALA A 96 -19.10 -24.92 1.71
C ALA A 96 -19.03 -23.87 2.84
N THR A 97 -18.41 -24.22 3.97
CA THR A 97 -18.18 -23.29 5.08
C THR A 97 -17.28 -22.14 4.67
N LEU A 98 -16.18 -22.39 3.95
CA LEU A 98 -15.28 -21.34 3.45
C LEU A 98 -15.99 -20.40 2.46
N LEU A 99 -16.79 -20.95 1.55
CA LEU A 99 -17.59 -20.15 0.62
C LEU A 99 -18.64 -19.31 1.37
N ALA A 100 -19.31 -19.89 2.35
CA ALA A 100 -20.27 -19.18 3.20
C ALA A 100 -19.60 -18.08 4.03
N GLN A 101 -18.38 -18.31 4.54
CA GLN A 101 -17.61 -17.29 5.25
C GLN A 101 -17.30 -16.09 4.35
N ARG A 102 -16.93 -16.33 3.08
CA ARG A 102 -16.69 -15.24 2.12
C ARG A 102 -17.96 -14.52 1.70
N GLU A 103 -19.08 -15.24 1.54
CA GLU A 103 -20.38 -14.64 1.24
C GLU A 103 -20.91 -13.77 2.40
N ASN A 104 -20.61 -14.15 3.65
CA ASN A 104 -20.98 -13.40 4.85
C ASN A 104 -19.96 -12.30 5.22
N VAL A 105 -18.91 -12.08 4.43
CA VAL A 105 -18.16 -10.82 4.53
C VAL A 105 -19.04 -9.79 3.82
N PRO A 106 -19.77 -8.92 4.56
CA PRO A 106 -20.54 -7.88 3.88
C PRO A 106 -19.60 -7.09 2.97
N PRO A 107 -20.04 -6.65 1.77
CA PRO A 107 -19.33 -5.57 1.08
C PRO A 107 -19.23 -4.46 2.10
N PHE A 108 -18.03 -4.24 2.65
CA PHE A 108 -17.86 -3.33 3.76
C PHE A 108 -18.22 -1.97 3.18
N ARG A 109 -19.34 -1.40 3.61
CA ARG A 109 -19.95 -0.25 2.93
C ARG A 109 -18.92 0.87 2.85
N SER A 110 -18.65 1.34 1.63
CA SER A 110 -18.01 2.63 1.38
C SER A 110 -18.71 3.63 2.30
N PHE A 111 -17.95 4.35 3.12
CA PHE A 111 -18.52 5.38 3.99
C PHE A 111 -18.95 6.56 3.09
N SER A 112 -20.04 6.39 2.33
CA SER A 112 -20.69 7.43 1.53
C SER A 112 -21.56 8.30 2.44
N GLY A 113 -20.91 8.90 3.44
CA GLY A 113 -21.64 9.60 4.48
C GLY A 113 -20.77 10.60 5.19
N TYR A 114 -20.25 11.60 4.48
CA TYR A 114 -20.09 12.97 5.00
C TYR A 114 -20.01 13.96 3.83
N SER A 115 -21.12 14.65 3.60
CA SER A 115 -21.19 15.92 2.86
C SER A 115 -20.22 16.91 3.51
N GLY A 116 -19.07 17.11 2.88
CA GLY A 116 -18.04 18.04 3.30
C GLY A 116 -17.27 18.49 2.06
N ARG A 117 -17.86 19.47 1.35
CA ARG A 117 -17.33 20.21 0.20
C ARG A 117 -15.83 19.95 -0.06
N ASN A 118 -15.54 19.03 -0.98
CA ASN A 118 -14.23 18.81 -1.57
C ASN A 118 -14.44 18.35 -3.03
N LEU A 119 -13.43 18.55 -3.87
CA LEU A 119 -13.35 18.38 -5.34
C LEU A 119 -13.84 17.04 -5.95
N PHE A 120 -14.45 16.15 -5.17
CA PHE A 120 -14.89 14.80 -5.53
C PHE A 120 -16.42 14.61 -5.54
N ASP A 121 -17.22 15.70 -5.42
CA ASP A 121 -18.70 15.68 -5.47
C ASP A 121 -19.31 15.42 -6.87
N THR A 122 -18.48 15.10 -7.87
CA THR A 122 -18.89 14.84 -9.27
C THR A 122 -18.58 13.42 -9.74
N MET A 123 -18.62 12.45 -8.83
CA MET A 123 -18.48 11.03 -9.21
C MET A 123 -19.85 10.45 -9.59
N PRO A 124 -19.96 9.66 -10.67
CA PRO A 124 -21.16 8.87 -10.93
C PRO A 124 -21.40 7.92 -9.76
N ASP A 125 -22.66 7.75 -9.34
CA ASP A 125 -23.08 6.68 -8.43
C ASP A 125 -22.78 5.33 -9.13
N GLU A 126 -21.61 4.75 -8.87
CA GLU A 126 -21.40 3.34 -9.16
C GLU A 126 -22.16 2.51 -8.12
N ASP A 127 -22.80 1.43 -8.58
CA ASP A 127 -23.58 0.55 -7.72
C ASP A 127 -22.69 0.05 -6.57
N PRO A 128 -23.01 0.36 -5.31
CA PRO A 128 -22.17 0.07 -4.15
C PRO A 128 -21.98 -1.43 -3.88
N THR A 129 -22.56 -2.29 -4.72
CA THR A 129 -22.48 -3.76 -4.63
C THR A 129 -21.31 -4.38 -5.40
N GLU A 130 -20.62 -3.65 -6.29
CA GLU A 130 -19.58 -4.24 -7.16
C GLU A 130 -18.12 -3.82 -6.84
N THR A 131 -17.91 -2.76 -6.05
CA THR A 131 -16.55 -2.25 -5.79
C THR A 131 -16.02 -2.63 -4.40
N PRO A 132 -14.76 -3.12 -4.29
CA PRO A 132 -14.10 -3.32 -3.00
C PRO A 132 -14.10 -2.03 -2.16
N TRP A 133 -14.24 -2.13 -0.84
CA TRP A 133 -14.22 -0.97 0.04
C TRP A 133 -12.93 -0.16 -0.10
N VAL A 134 -13.08 1.15 -0.31
CA VAL A 134 -11.97 2.11 -0.34
C VAL A 134 -12.21 3.18 0.74
N PRO A 135 -11.25 3.41 1.66
CA PRO A 135 -11.37 4.50 2.62
C PRO A 135 -11.36 5.87 1.93
N VAL A 136 -12.20 6.79 2.38
CA VAL A 136 -12.16 8.18 1.90
C VAL A 136 -10.81 8.81 2.28
N MET A 137 -10.16 9.52 1.36
CA MET A 137 -8.83 10.12 1.57
C MET A 137 -8.69 10.89 2.88
N GLN A 138 -9.72 11.65 3.28
CA GLN A 138 -9.72 12.45 4.52
C GLN A 138 -9.67 11.61 5.81
N TYR A 139 -10.04 10.34 5.74
CA TYR A 139 -10.01 9.39 6.85
C TYR A 139 -8.84 8.41 6.78
N GLU A 140 -7.90 8.62 5.85
CA GLU A 140 -6.69 7.79 5.82
C GLU A 140 -5.90 7.95 7.12
N CYS A 141 -5.20 6.88 7.54
CA CYS A 141 -4.30 6.99 8.67
C CYS A 141 -3.01 7.73 8.24
N GLN A 142 -2.84 8.96 8.71
CA GLN A 142 -1.67 9.78 8.39
C GLN A 142 -0.52 9.67 9.40
N TYR A 143 -0.59 8.70 10.31
CA TYR A 143 0.35 8.55 11.43
C TYR A 143 1.79 8.41 10.95
N LYS A 144 2.67 9.30 11.45
CA LYS A 144 4.11 9.34 11.16
C LYS A 144 4.96 9.14 12.42
N ALA A 145 5.90 8.21 12.36
CA ALA A 145 6.82 7.93 13.46
C ALA A 145 8.28 7.78 13.00
N CYS A 146 9.23 8.25 13.81
CA CYS A 146 10.64 7.98 13.56
C CYS A 146 11.01 6.57 14.04
N HIS A 147 12.13 6.04 13.52
CA HIS A 147 12.62 4.71 13.88
C HIS A 147 12.84 4.54 15.39
N HIS A 148 13.28 5.59 16.09
CA HIS A 148 13.50 5.53 17.53
C HIS A 148 12.19 5.36 18.31
N CYS A 149 11.14 6.10 17.93
CA CYS A 149 9.84 6.07 18.60
C CYS A 149 8.99 4.86 18.25
N TYR A 150 9.26 4.23 17.10
CA TYR A 150 8.56 3.03 16.66
C TYR A 150 9.49 2.08 15.89
N ARG A 151 10.35 1.35 16.62
CA ARG A 151 11.33 0.42 16.01
C ARG A 151 10.66 -0.68 15.17
N ARG A 152 9.55 -1.23 15.68
CA ARG A 152 8.73 -2.25 14.97
C ARG A 152 8.09 -1.74 13.68
N ALA A 153 8.14 -0.44 13.38
CA ALA A 153 7.71 0.06 12.08
C ALA A 153 8.58 -0.47 10.93
N ALA A 154 9.85 -0.81 11.21
CA ALA A 154 10.75 -1.43 10.22
C ALA A 154 10.23 -2.80 9.75
N GLU A 155 9.69 -3.60 10.67
CA GLU A 155 9.06 -4.90 10.38
C GLU A 155 7.75 -4.76 9.59
N LYS A 156 7.21 -3.53 9.51
CA LYS A 156 5.98 -3.18 8.80
C LYS A 156 6.23 -2.50 7.46
N SER A 157 7.50 -2.24 7.13
CA SER A 157 7.91 -1.48 5.94
C SER A 157 8.87 -2.26 5.06
N TRP A 158 8.51 -3.50 4.76
CA TRP A 158 9.26 -4.37 3.89
C TRP A 158 8.46 -4.65 2.62
N LEU A 159 9.18 -5.01 1.56
CA LEU A 159 8.61 -5.44 0.29
C LEU A 159 9.20 -6.80 -0.06
N SER A 160 8.36 -7.72 -0.55
CA SER A 160 8.82 -9.01 -1.05
C SER A 160 9.44 -8.82 -2.44
N LEU A 161 10.73 -9.11 -2.59
CA LEU A 161 11.36 -9.10 -3.91
C LEU A 161 10.77 -10.18 -4.82
N ASP A 162 10.54 -11.38 -4.28
CA ASP A 162 9.87 -12.45 -5.02
C ASP A 162 8.45 -12.06 -5.42
N GLY A 163 7.73 -11.35 -4.54
CA GLY A 163 6.40 -10.82 -4.85
C GLY A 163 6.45 -9.84 -6.04
N ILE A 164 7.35 -8.86 -5.97
CA ILE A 164 7.56 -7.87 -7.04
C ILE A 164 7.90 -8.56 -8.37
N VAL A 165 8.79 -9.54 -8.36
CA VAL A 165 9.17 -10.31 -9.56
C VAL A 165 7.98 -11.08 -10.14
N ASN A 166 7.06 -11.54 -9.30
CA ASN A 166 5.83 -12.22 -9.71
C ASN A 166 4.67 -11.26 -10.06
N GLY A 167 4.90 -9.95 -10.09
CA GLY A 167 3.88 -8.94 -10.42
C GLY A 167 3.04 -8.45 -9.24
N ASP A 168 3.37 -8.83 -8.01
CA ASP A 168 2.75 -8.26 -6.79
C ASP A 168 3.45 -6.95 -6.41
N ILE A 169 3.22 -5.90 -7.20
CA ILE A 169 3.82 -4.57 -6.99
C ILE A 169 2.83 -3.69 -6.22
N PRO A 170 3.09 -3.32 -4.94
CA PRO A 170 2.16 -2.51 -4.17
C PRO A 170 2.00 -1.09 -4.77
N PRO A 171 0.79 -0.49 -4.70
CA PRO A 171 0.54 0.84 -5.24
C PRO A 171 1.50 1.92 -4.73
N THR A 172 1.85 1.91 -3.45
CA THR A 172 2.81 2.89 -2.90
C THR A 172 4.23 2.70 -3.44
N ALA A 173 4.61 1.47 -3.76
CA ALA A 173 5.91 1.16 -4.38
C ALA A 173 5.92 1.59 -5.85
N ALA A 174 4.88 1.25 -6.62
CA ALA A 174 4.72 1.63 -8.01
C ALA A 174 4.82 3.15 -8.21
N GLY A 175 3.99 3.91 -7.48
CA GLY A 175 3.96 5.38 -7.54
C GLY A 175 5.13 6.09 -6.84
N ALA A 176 6.13 5.36 -6.32
CA ALA A 176 7.22 5.91 -5.51
C ALA A 176 6.76 6.83 -4.39
N TYR A 177 5.74 6.42 -3.66
CA TYR A 177 5.09 7.22 -2.62
C TYR A 177 6.06 7.74 -1.55
N SER A 178 7.13 6.98 -1.28
CA SER A 178 8.25 7.36 -0.41
C SER A 178 8.84 8.74 -0.71
N PHE A 179 8.80 9.17 -1.98
CA PHE A 179 9.34 10.43 -2.47
C PHE A 179 8.30 11.38 -3.05
N HIS A 180 7.01 11.04 -2.93
CA HIS A 180 5.92 11.82 -3.51
C HIS A 180 5.93 13.29 -3.06
N TYR A 181 6.38 13.59 -1.84
CA TYR A 181 6.48 14.98 -1.37
C TYR A 181 7.60 15.79 -2.03
N MET A 182 8.63 15.15 -2.55
CA MET A 182 9.69 15.84 -3.30
C MET A 182 9.36 15.96 -4.78
N GLN A 183 8.38 15.18 -5.28
CA GLN A 183 8.04 15.07 -6.70
C GLN A 183 9.26 14.69 -7.57
N GLN A 184 10.25 14.00 -6.98
CA GLN A 184 11.44 13.53 -7.67
C GLN A 184 11.97 12.27 -7.01
N ARG A 185 12.49 11.33 -7.82
CA ARG A 185 13.22 10.17 -7.30
C ARG A 185 14.67 10.57 -7.04
N PRO A 186 15.24 10.29 -5.86
CA PRO A 186 16.67 10.45 -5.64
C PRO A 186 17.40 9.34 -6.42
N ILE A 187 17.76 9.63 -7.66
CA ILE A 187 18.61 8.75 -8.48
C ILE A 187 20.06 9.03 -8.06
N CYS A 188 20.66 8.07 -7.37
CA CYS A 188 22.09 8.10 -7.07
C CYS A 188 22.84 7.40 -8.21
N ASP A 189 23.94 8.00 -8.66
CA ASP A 189 24.86 7.37 -9.61
C ASP A 189 25.31 6.01 -9.07
N ALA A 190 25.13 4.94 -9.86
CA ALA A 190 25.47 3.58 -9.48
C ALA A 190 26.96 3.44 -9.09
N SER A 191 27.84 4.21 -9.74
CA SER A 191 29.27 4.26 -9.39
C SER A 191 29.52 4.91 -8.02
N VAL A 192 28.66 5.84 -7.60
CA VAL A 192 28.73 6.44 -6.26
C VAL A 192 28.20 5.47 -5.22
N VAL A 193 27.08 4.80 -5.51
CA VAL A 193 26.46 3.81 -4.60
C VAL A 193 27.36 2.59 -4.40
N SER A 194 28.00 2.09 -5.47
CA SER A 194 28.92 0.94 -5.38
C SER A 194 30.14 1.22 -4.49
N ASN A 195 30.47 2.49 -4.28
CA ASN A 195 31.60 2.93 -3.46
C ASN A 195 31.19 3.34 -2.02
N LEU A 196 29.93 3.17 -1.62
CA LEU A 196 29.50 3.40 -0.22
C LEU A 196 30.15 2.37 0.71
N GLY A 197 30.78 2.84 1.80
CA GLY A 197 31.50 1.99 2.76
C GLY A 197 32.92 1.56 2.34
N TYR A 198 33.31 1.78 1.07
CA TYR A 198 34.66 1.52 0.57
C TYR A 198 35.61 2.73 0.71
N ARG A 199 35.07 3.88 1.09
CA ARG A 199 35.89 5.06 1.38
C ARG A 199 36.60 4.86 2.71
N ALA A 200 37.89 5.17 2.75
CA ALA A 200 38.65 5.15 4.00
C ALA A 200 37.90 5.97 5.07
N VAL A 201 37.65 5.35 6.22
CA VAL A 201 37.12 6.06 7.39
C VAL A 201 38.13 7.16 7.71
N PRO A 202 37.74 8.44 7.73
CA PRO A 202 38.63 9.50 8.16
C PRO A 202 39.05 9.16 9.59
N LEU A 203 40.31 8.79 9.77
CA LEU A 203 40.91 8.64 11.09
C LEU A 203 41.08 10.07 11.61
N VAL A 204 40.15 10.48 12.48
CA VAL A 204 40.30 11.67 13.33
C VAL A 204 41.10 11.26 14.56
#